data_AF-A0A2K3M248-F1
#
_entry.id   AF-A0A2K3M248-F1
#
_cell.length_a   1.000
_cell.length_b   1.000
_cell.length_c   1.000
_cell.angle_alpha   90.00
_cell.angle_beta   90.00
_cell.angle_gamma   90.00
#
_symmetry.space_group_name_H-M   'P 1'
#
loop_
_entity.id
_entity.type
_entity.pdbx_description
1 polymer ?
#
loop_
_entity_poly.entity_id
_entity_poly.type
_entity_poly.pdbx_seq_one_letter_code
_entity_poly.pdbx_strand_id
1 'polypeptide(L)'
;MAGKDPVEVIRNAIAQALVFYYPLAGRIKEAEDSSGKLVVDCNEDGVMFIEADADVTLEQFGEIKPPFPCFQELLYDAAVPEGVLNTPILLIQ
;
A
#
# COMPACT_ATOMS: atom_id res chain seq x y z
N MET A 1 -22.70 -18.79 -9.72
CA MET A 1 -21.26 -19.08 -9.62
C MET A 1 -20.74 -18.22 -8.49
N ALA A 2 -20.30 -18.80 -7.38
CA ALA A 2 -19.65 -18.00 -6.34
C ALA A 2 -18.35 -17.45 -6.95
N GLY A 3 -18.24 -16.12 -7.05
CA GLY A 3 -17.02 -15.47 -7.50
C GLY A 3 -15.88 -15.77 -6.51
N LYS A 4 -14.64 -15.69 -6.98
CA LYS A 4 -13.48 -15.68 -6.06
C LYS A 4 -13.55 -14.41 -5.21
N ASP A 5 -13.07 -14.51 -3.97
CA ASP A 5 -12.89 -13.34 -3.11
C ASP A 5 -11.94 -12.33 -3.79
N PRO A 6 -12.38 -11.10 -4.07
CA PRO A 6 -11.56 -10.08 -4.73
C PRO A 6 -10.27 -9.78 -3.95
N VAL A 7 -10.31 -9.82 -2.62
CA VAL A 7 -9.15 -9.57 -1.75
C VAL A 7 -8.06 -10.58 -2.06
N GLU A 8 -8.39 -11.87 -2.04
CA GLU A 8 -7.45 -12.95 -2.35
C GLU A 8 -6.96 -12.91 -3.79
N VAL A 9 -7.81 -12.53 -4.75
CA VAL A 9 -7.39 -12.36 -6.15
C VAL A 9 -6.34 -11.26 -6.28
N ILE A 10 -6.57 -10.09 -5.67
CA ILE A 10 -5.67 -8.94 -5.75
C ILE A 10 -4.37 -9.22 -4.98
N ARG A 11 -4.46 -9.78 -3.76
CA ARG A 11 -3.29 -10.17 -2.94
C ARG A 11 -2.35 -11.10 -3.72
N ASN A 12 -2.90 -12.13 -4.36
CA ASN A 12 -2.12 -13.08 -5.16
C ASN A 12 -1.51 -12.45 -6.42
N ALA A 13 -2.23 -11.52 -7.08
CA ALA A 13 -1.72 -10.81 -8.23
C ALA A 13 -0.54 -9.89 -7.84
N ILE A 14 -0.65 -9.18 -6.72
CA ILE A 14 0.44 -8.34 -6.17
C ILE A 14 1.65 -9.21 -5.85
N ALA A 15 1.47 -10.35 -5.16
CA ALA A 15 2.56 -11.25 -4.84
C ALA A 15 3.33 -11.72 -6.09
N GLN A 16 2.61 -12.05 -7.18
CA GLN A 16 3.23 -12.41 -8.46
C GLN A 16 3.95 -11.21 -9.11
N ALA A 17 3.36 -10.01 -9.05
CA ALA A 17 3.98 -8.81 -9.59
C ALA A 17 5.27 -8.44 -8.84
N LEU A 18 5.31 -8.61 -7.52
CA LEU A 18 6.48 -8.31 -6.70
C LEU A 18 7.71 -9.16 -7.03
N VAL A 19 7.56 -10.28 -7.74
CA VAL A 19 8.72 -11.00 -8.30
C VAL A 19 9.49 -10.12 -9.29
N PHE A 20 8.76 -9.38 -10.15
CA PHE A 20 9.35 -8.50 -11.15
C PHE A 20 9.64 -7.11 -10.60
N TYR A 21 8.84 -6.65 -9.63
CA TYR A 21 8.96 -5.36 -8.97
C TYR A 21 9.50 -5.50 -7.54
N TYR A 22 10.47 -6.41 -7.35
CA TYR A 22 11.02 -6.77 -6.05
C TYR A 22 11.52 -5.60 -5.19
N PRO A 23 12.03 -4.47 -5.73
CA PRO A 23 12.41 -3.35 -4.87
C PRO A 23 11.22 -2.77 -4.09
N LEU A 24 9.99 -2.89 -4.59
CA LEU A 24 8.80 -2.40 -3.89
C LEU A 24 8.49 -3.20 -2.62
N ALA A 25 8.97 -4.45 -2.54
CA ALA A 25 8.87 -5.30 -1.36
C ALA A 25 9.98 -5.03 -0.32
N GLY A 26 10.77 -3.97 -0.51
CA GLY A 26 11.86 -3.59 0.38
C GLY A 26 11.49 -2.56 1.45
N ARG A 27 12.52 -2.01 2.10
CA ARG A 27 12.42 -0.91 3.07
C ARG A 27 13.40 0.21 2.74
N ILE A 28 13.03 1.44 3.08
CA ILE A 28 13.94 2.59 2.92
C ILE A 28 14.99 2.56 4.04
N LYS A 29 16.26 2.65 3.68
CA LYS A 29 17.40 2.77 4.61
C LYS A 29 18.30 3.93 4.23
N GLU A 30 19.09 4.40 5.19
CA GLU A 30 20.20 5.31 4.91
C GLU A 30 21.41 4.50 4.46
N ALA A 31 22.13 4.97 3.44
CA ALA A 31 23.33 4.32 2.96
C ALA A 31 24.46 4.46 4.00
N GLU A 32 25.15 3.35 4.29
CA GLU A 32 26.23 3.33 5.28
C GLU A 32 27.43 4.22 4.89
N ASP A 33 27.61 4.47 3.58
CA ASP A 33 28.77 5.16 3.00
C ASP A 33 28.55 6.65 2.71
N SER A 34 27.34 7.17 2.93
CA SER A 34 26.98 8.54 2.57
C SER A 34 25.90 9.11 3.49
N SER A 35 26.26 10.18 4.21
CA SER A 35 25.32 10.88 5.09
C SER A 35 24.14 11.42 4.28
N GLY A 36 22.93 10.98 4.60
CA GLY A 36 21.67 11.46 4.05
C GLY A 36 21.23 10.84 2.72
N LYS A 37 21.95 9.85 2.17
CA LYS A 37 21.50 9.15 0.96
C LYS A 37 20.55 8.02 1.33
N LEU A 38 19.33 8.06 0.78
CA LEU A 38 18.36 6.98 0.95
C LEU A 38 18.56 5.90 -0.12
N VAL A 39 18.47 4.65 0.30
CA VAL A 39 18.54 3.45 -0.53
C VAL A 39 17.38 2.52 -0.18
N VAL A 40 17.08 1.60 -1.10
CA VAL A 40 16.11 0.53 -0.87
C VAL A 40 16.87 -0.72 -0.47
N ASP A 41 16.61 -1.19 0.74
CA ASP A 41 16.96 -2.54 1.15
C ASP A 41 15.93 -3.52 0.60
N CYS A 42 16.31 -4.28 -0.42
CA CYS A 42 15.44 -5.27 -1.08
C CYS A 42 15.38 -6.56 -0.24
N ASN A 43 14.76 -6.48 0.93
CA ASN A 43 14.75 -7.51 1.96
C ASN A 43 13.55 -8.47 1.92
N GLU A 44 12.70 -8.36 0.89
CA GLU A 44 11.51 -9.20 0.70
C GLU A 44 10.46 -9.10 1.83
N ASP A 45 10.51 -8.05 2.66
CA ASP A 45 9.53 -7.80 3.72
C ASP A 45 8.11 -7.46 3.19
N GLY A 46 7.94 -7.39 1.88
CA GLY A 46 6.65 -7.21 1.21
C GLY A 46 6.13 -5.78 1.27
N VAL A 47 4.87 -5.62 0.88
CA VAL A 47 4.16 -4.34 0.81
C VAL A 47 3.05 -4.26 1.84
N MET A 48 2.58 -3.05 2.13
CA MET A 48 1.38 -2.86 2.94
C MET A 48 0.14 -3.01 2.05
N PHE A 49 -0.74 -3.94 2.39
CA PHE A 49 -2.00 -4.20 1.69
C PHE A 49 -3.14 -4.15 2.70
N ILE A 50 -4.02 -3.15 2.55
CA ILE A 50 -5.13 -2.89 3.45
C ILE A 50 -6.42 -3.36 2.77
N GLU A 51 -7.22 -4.09 3.53
CA GLU A 51 -8.56 -4.52 3.14
C GLU A 51 -9.57 -3.71 3.96
N ALA A 52 -10.63 -3.25 3.31
CA ALA A 52 -11.69 -2.49 3.95
C ALA A 52 -13.04 -2.82 3.31
N ASP A 53 -14.08 -2.81 4.15
CA ASP A 53 -15.48 -2.88 3.74
C ASP A 53 -16.18 -1.59 4.12
N ALA A 54 -17.15 -1.18 3.30
CA ALA A 54 -17.96 0.01 3.57
C ALA A 54 -19.43 -0.29 3.30
N ASP A 55 -20.32 0.09 4.22
CA ASP A 55 -21.78 -0.06 4.08
C ASP A 55 -22.39 1.07 3.24
N VAL A 56 -21.75 1.34 2.11
CA VAL A 56 -22.08 2.39 1.14
C VAL A 56 -21.70 1.92 -0.26
N THR A 57 -22.46 2.37 -1.25
CA THR A 57 -22.26 2.09 -2.67
C THR A 57 -21.43 3.19 -3.33
N LEU A 58 -20.75 2.89 -4.44
CA LEU A 58 -19.98 3.88 -5.19
C LEU A 58 -20.88 5.01 -5.72
N GLU A 59 -22.13 4.71 -6.07
CA GLU A 59 -23.12 5.67 -6.57
C GLU A 59 -23.49 6.72 -5.52
N GLN A 60 -23.45 6.38 -4.22
CA GLN A 60 -23.71 7.32 -3.13
C GLN A 60 -22.64 8.42 -3.02
N PHE A 61 -21.44 8.20 -3.57
CA PHE A 61 -20.37 9.21 -3.61
C PHE A 61 -20.45 10.15 -4.83
N GLY A 62 -21.27 9.83 -5.84
CA GLY A 62 -21.34 10.62 -7.07
C GLY A 62 -20.03 10.55 -7.87
N GLU A 63 -19.44 11.70 -8.22
CA GLU A 63 -18.09 11.72 -8.80
C GLU A 63 -17.05 11.54 -7.69
N ILE A 64 -16.24 10.48 -7.75
CA ILE A 64 -15.12 10.25 -6.84
C ILE A 64 -13.95 11.15 -7.23
N LYS A 65 -14.10 12.45 -6.95
CA LYS A 65 -13.05 13.45 -7.06
C LYS A 65 -12.98 14.20 -5.74
N PRO A 66 -11.77 14.41 -5.16
CA PRO A 66 -11.66 15.20 -3.95
C PRO A 66 -12.25 16.62 -4.15
N PRO A 67 -13.00 17.16 -3.18
CA PRO A 67 -13.47 16.50 -1.95
C PRO A 67 -14.73 15.65 -2.19
N PHE A 68 -14.76 14.41 -1.66
CA PHE A 68 -15.95 13.54 -1.64
C PHE A 68 -16.32 13.14 -0.18
N PRO A 69 -17.57 12.70 0.08
CA PRO A 69 -18.01 12.30 1.42
C PRO A 69 -17.07 11.26 2.05
N CYS A 70 -16.92 11.28 3.39
CA CYS A 70 -16.17 10.27 4.13
C CYS A 70 -14.69 10.10 3.72
N PHE A 71 -14.09 11.09 3.06
CA PHE A 71 -12.69 11.02 2.58
C PHE A 71 -11.69 10.59 3.66
N GLN A 72 -11.83 11.11 4.88
CA GLN A 72 -10.96 10.75 6.00
C GLN A 72 -11.26 9.37 6.60
N GLU A 73 -12.48 8.86 6.42
CA GLU A 73 -12.91 7.55 6.94
C GLU A 73 -12.48 6.41 6.00
N LEU A 74 -12.37 6.71 4.70
CA LEU A 74 -11.98 5.74 3.66
C LEU A 74 -10.46 5.64 3.46
N LEU A 75 -9.69 6.59 3.99
CA LEU A 75 -8.24 6.55 3.90
C LEU A 75 -7.65 5.87 5.12
N TYR A 76 -6.86 4.82 4.87
CA TYR A 76 -5.99 4.26 5.89
C TYR A 76 -4.88 5.27 6.23
N ASP A 77 -4.92 5.76 7.47
CA ASP A 77 -3.82 6.50 8.06
C ASP A 77 -2.73 5.49 8.43
N ALA A 78 -1.80 5.28 7.49
CA ALA A 78 -0.61 4.50 7.77
C ALA A 78 0.13 5.23 8.89
N ALA A 79 0.22 4.61 10.06
CA ALA A 79 1.12 5.03 11.12
C ALA A 79 2.56 4.84 10.61
N VAL A 80 2.99 5.71 9.70
CA VAL A 80 4.37 5.82 9.28
C VAL A 80 5.09 6.26 10.54
N PRO A 81 6.06 5.48 11.07
CA PRO A 81 6.88 5.92 12.19
C PRO A 81 7.43 7.33 11.90
N GLU A 82 7.74 8.12 12.92
CA GLU A 82 8.31 9.47 12.75
C GLU A 82 9.60 9.41 11.90
N GLY A 83 9.48 9.50 10.58
CA GLY A 83 10.57 9.31 9.63
C GLY A 83 10.28 8.35 8.47
N VAL A 84 11.14 8.40 7.47
CA VAL A 84 10.98 7.61 6.23
C VAL A 84 11.71 6.25 6.33
N LEU A 85 12.58 6.07 7.32
CA LEU A 85 13.42 4.87 7.46
C LEU A 85 12.61 3.66 7.94
N ASN A 86 12.97 2.48 7.43
CA ASN A 86 12.33 1.19 7.70
C ASN A 86 10.83 1.15 7.37
N THR A 87 10.35 2.04 6.49
CA THR A 87 8.95 2.07 6.05
C THR A 87 8.76 1.24 4.77
N PRO A 88 7.59 0.58 4.57
CA PRO A 88 7.25 -0.06 3.31
C PRO A 88 7.24 0.95 2.16
N ILE A 89 7.72 0.53 0.99
CA ILE A 89 7.82 1.42 -0.18
C ILE A 89 6.47 1.63 -0.88
N LEU A 90 5.57 0.65 -0.76
CA LEU A 90 4.26 0.66 -1.39
C LEU A 90 3.16 0.32 -0.39
N LEU A 91 2.10 1.14 -0.42
CA LEU A 91 0.82 0.90 0.23
C LEU A 91 -0.27 0.76 -0.82
N ILE A 92 -1.09 -0.27 -0.70
CA ILE A 92 -2.27 -0.52 -1.52
C ILE A 92 -3.48 -0.62 -0.57
N GLN A 93 -4.54 0.14 -0.86
CA GLN A 93 -5.84 0.13 -0.19
C GLN A 93 -6.94 0.27 -1.25
#